data_AF-A0A936UIP8-F1
#
_entry.id   AF-A0A936UIP8-F1
#
_cell.length_a   1.000
_cell.length_b   1.000
_cell.length_c   1.000
_cell.angle_alpha   90.00
_cell.angle_beta   90.00
_cell.angle_gamma   90.00
#
_symmetry.space_group_name_H-M   'P 1'
#
loop_
_entity.id
_entity.type
_entity.pdbx_description
1 polymer ?
#
loop_
_entity_poly.entity_id
_entity_poly.type
_entity_poly.pdbx_seq_one_letter_code
_entity_poly.pdbx_strand_id
1 'polypeptide(L)'
;MAAALAAVLCTRLTFYGPVLEANYLLCYPFLFFGLLERGGKTNTGIQGWIALFCAAACTLLVHPLGWLILLFGVVYLWSLGQLQRKVAVVVCAGLFIAAGTVRLVFPPTVYEQAQYAQLENSFASLGLGTKWASWDFLFGHTFTLTTNYLPALVVFAIVVAMLVLRKNWKSAIVLIAGVLGFLLLALVTFRSGDTAIMMDRAFLPVATLIALPAVFLLWDLRGHRAGMGILLIALVLFVKLRDISFASRPAQEQYSRTEKLLEDMRARSVIKAELSIGELERRSIDVNWPIPYTALLISSMKGPVNSMTVRIDQDSLGLTEETAGPVVGLELEQATSVLDTCYFRLPQTPYIQFPIVSHVP
;
A
#
# COMPACT_ATOMS: atom_id res chain seq x y z
N MET A 1 -0.22 5.93 18.83
CA MET A 1 -0.85 7.13 18.23
C MET A 1 -0.35 7.41 16.82
N ALA A 2 0.97 7.51 16.59
CA ALA A 2 1.51 7.83 15.26
C ALA A 2 1.14 6.80 14.18
N ALA A 3 1.15 5.50 14.52
CA ALA A 3 0.67 4.44 13.63
C ALA A 3 -0.78 4.63 13.19
N ALA A 4 -1.67 4.91 14.14
CA ALA A 4 -3.08 5.15 13.85
C ALA A 4 -3.28 6.42 12.99
N LEU A 5 -2.54 7.48 13.28
CA LEU A 5 -2.58 8.71 12.48
C LEU A 5 -2.08 8.45 11.04
N ALA A 6 -0.94 7.75 10.89
CA ALA A 6 -0.40 7.38 9.58
C ALA A 6 -1.38 6.50 8.79
N ALA A 7 -2.01 5.53 9.46
CA ALA A 7 -2.99 4.63 8.88
C ALA A 7 -4.25 5.33 8.34
N VAL A 8 -4.50 6.58 8.71
CA VAL A 8 -5.71 7.34 8.33
C VAL A 8 -5.37 8.55 7.44
N LEU A 9 -4.15 9.10 7.56
CA LEU A 9 -3.76 10.33 6.86
C LEU A 9 -3.68 10.21 5.33
N CYS A 10 -3.35 9.04 4.79
CA CYS A 10 -3.28 8.84 3.34
C CYS A 10 -4.00 7.57 2.87
N THR A 11 -4.82 6.93 3.71
CA THR A 11 -5.63 5.79 3.28
C THR A 11 -7.02 6.28 2.91
N ARG A 12 -7.47 5.91 1.71
CA ARG A 12 -8.88 6.09 1.32
C ARG A 12 -9.39 4.86 0.60
N LEU A 13 -8.84 4.58 -0.57
CA LEU A 13 -9.25 3.43 -1.38
C LEU A 13 -8.68 2.13 -0.81
N THR A 14 -7.46 2.24 -0.28
CA THR A 14 -6.73 1.12 0.33
C THR A 14 -7.43 0.57 1.58
N PHE A 15 -8.25 1.37 2.28
CA PHE A 15 -8.93 0.93 3.51
C PHE A 15 -9.78 -0.34 3.32
N TYR A 16 -10.42 -0.51 2.16
CA TYR A 16 -11.24 -1.69 1.84
C TYR A 16 -10.44 -2.82 1.18
N GLY A 17 -9.12 -2.67 1.02
CA GLY A 17 -8.25 -3.69 0.48
C GLY A 17 -8.13 -4.87 1.47
N PRO A 18 -8.49 -6.12 1.07
CA PRO A 18 -8.48 -7.27 1.96
C PRO A 18 -7.08 -7.66 2.44
N VAL A 19 -6.03 -7.27 1.71
CA VAL A 19 -4.62 -7.49 2.06
C VAL A 19 -3.83 -6.23 1.72
N LEU A 20 -3.45 -5.47 2.74
CA LEU A 20 -2.50 -4.38 2.60
C LEU A 20 -1.21 -4.76 3.31
N GLU A 21 -0.20 -5.17 2.54
CA GLU A 21 1.20 -5.16 3.01
C GLU A 21 1.58 -3.82 3.65
N ALA A 22 0.90 -2.75 3.20
CA ALA A 22 0.98 -1.40 3.73
C ALA A 22 0.66 -1.30 5.24
N ASN A 23 -0.20 -2.17 5.80
CA ASN A 23 -0.49 -2.19 7.24
C ASN A 23 0.69 -2.74 8.05
N TYR A 24 1.38 -3.76 7.54
CA TYR A 24 2.61 -4.26 8.13
C TYR A 24 3.75 -3.25 8.01
N LEU A 25 3.80 -2.50 6.90
CA LEU A 25 4.70 -1.35 6.70
C LEU A 25 4.46 -0.23 7.73
N LEU A 26 3.30 -0.19 8.39
CA LEU A 26 3.06 0.73 9.51
C LEU A 26 3.52 0.09 10.83
N CYS A 27 3.09 -1.12 11.13
CA CYS A 27 3.31 -1.73 12.45
C CYS A 27 4.79 -1.91 12.81
N TYR A 28 5.60 -2.49 11.92
CA TYR A 28 6.99 -2.83 12.25
C TYR A 28 7.92 -1.61 12.39
N PRO A 29 7.83 -0.57 11.55
CA PRO A 29 8.59 0.66 11.77
C PRO A 29 8.26 1.36 13.09
N PHE A 30 6.98 1.43 13.48
CA PHE A 30 6.63 2.03 14.77
C PHE A 30 7.09 1.18 15.95
N LEU A 31 7.07 -0.15 15.85
CA LEU A 31 7.69 -1.02 16.84
C LEU A 31 9.20 -0.77 16.96
N PHE A 32 9.89 -0.69 15.82
CA PHE A 32 11.30 -0.36 15.76
C PHE A 32 11.60 1.00 16.40
N PHE A 33 10.80 2.04 16.12
CA PHE A 33 10.98 3.36 16.74
C PHE A 33 10.73 3.34 18.24
N GLY A 34 9.73 2.61 18.72
CA GLY A 34 9.49 2.45 20.16
C GLY A 34 10.65 1.76 20.88
N LEU A 35 11.24 0.73 20.26
CA LEU A 35 12.45 0.07 20.78
C LEU A 35 13.66 1.01 20.77
N LEU A 36 13.81 1.81 19.71
CA LEU A 36 14.93 2.74 19.57
C LEU A 36 14.82 3.92 20.53
N GLU A 37 13.63 4.44 20.77
CA GLU A 37 13.37 5.50 21.75
C GLU A 37 13.66 5.02 23.17
N ARG A 38 13.25 3.79 23.51
CA ARG A 38 13.56 3.16 24.80
C ARG A 38 15.07 2.95 24.98
N GLY A 39 15.74 2.46 23.93
CA GLY A 39 17.18 2.16 23.94
C GLY A 39 18.10 3.37 23.75
N GLY A 40 17.63 4.48 23.18
CA GLY A 40 18.48 5.63 22.86
C GLY A 40 19.03 6.38 24.08
N LYS A 41 18.39 6.22 25.25
CA LYS A 41 18.75 6.88 26.51
C LYS A 41 19.47 5.98 27.51
N THR A 42 19.39 4.67 27.37
CA THR A 42 20.00 3.68 28.27
C THR A 42 20.89 2.75 27.47
N ASN A 43 22.08 2.40 27.97
CA ASN A 43 22.99 1.49 27.26
C ASN A 43 22.26 0.21 26.83
N THR A 44 21.94 0.10 25.53
CA THR A 44 21.14 -1.00 25.00
C THR A 44 21.96 -2.27 25.11
N GLY A 45 21.60 -3.13 26.06
CA GLY A 45 22.19 -4.47 26.16
C GLY A 45 21.96 -5.27 24.88
N ILE A 46 22.67 -6.40 24.73
CA ILE A 46 22.62 -7.25 23.54
C ILE A 46 21.18 -7.65 23.13
N GLN A 47 20.29 -7.87 24.12
CA GLN A 47 18.88 -8.18 23.87
C GLN A 47 18.14 -7.05 23.14
N GLY A 48 18.45 -5.80 23.42
CA GLY A 48 17.84 -4.66 22.75
C GLY A 48 18.31 -4.50 21.30
N TRP A 49 19.58 -4.82 21.04
CA TRP A 49 20.12 -4.88 19.67
C TRP A 49 19.51 -6.00 18.85
N ILE A 50 19.33 -7.18 19.45
CA ILE A 50 18.62 -8.30 18.82
C ILE A 50 17.19 -7.89 18.48
N ALA A 51 16.46 -7.27 19.41
CA ALA A 51 15.10 -6.82 19.17
C ALA A 51 15.01 -5.78 18.04
N LEU A 52 15.93 -4.81 18.00
CA LEU A 52 16.02 -3.83 16.90
C LEU A 52 16.31 -4.48 15.56
N PHE A 53 17.24 -5.44 15.52
CA PHE A 53 17.55 -6.19 14.32
C PHE A 53 16.36 -7.00 13.83
N CYS A 54 15.67 -7.72 14.72
CA CYS A 54 14.46 -8.47 14.38
C CYS A 54 13.36 -7.55 13.84
N ALA A 55 13.09 -6.41 14.48
CA ALA A 55 12.08 -5.46 14.00
C ALA A 55 12.45 -4.87 12.62
N ALA A 56 13.72 -4.54 12.39
CA ALA A 56 14.20 -4.08 11.09
C ALA A 56 14.11 -5.18 10.02
N ALA A 57 14.50 -6.41 10.34
CA ALA A 57 14.41 -7.56 9.45
C ALA A 57 12.95 -7.86 9.06
N CYS A 58 12.02 -7.89 10.02
CA CYS A 58 10.60 -8.05 9.74
C CYS A 58 10.07 -6.95 8.81
N THR A 59 10.47 -5.70 9.04
CA THR A 59 10.10 -4.58 8.17
C THR A 59 10.60 -4.79 6.73
N LEU A 60 11.85 -5.22 6.58
CA LEU A 60 12.51 -5.43 5.29
C LEU A 60 11.92 -6.61 4.50
N LEU A 61 11.57 -7.69 5.19
CA LEU A 61 10.97 -8.89 4.59
C LEU A 61 9.54 -8.63 4.11
N VAL A 62 8.83 -7.73 4.78
CA VAL A 62 7.45 -7.37 4.43
C VAL A 62 7.40 -6.46 3.21
N HIS A 63 8.32 -5.49 3.09
CA HIS A 63 8.26 -4.54 1.99
C HIS A 63 9.61 -3.85 1.71
N PRO A 64 10.04 -3.72 0.43
CA PRO A 64 11.29 -3.03 0.07
C PRO A 64 11.36 -1.60 0.60
N LEU A 65 10.29 -0.82 0.52
CA LEU A 65 10.31 0.58 0.98
C LEU A 65 10.37 0.75 2.51
N GLY A 66 10.24 -0.33 3.28
CA GLY A 66 10.23 -0.26 4.74
C GLY A 66 11.53 0.32 5.32
N TRP A 67 12.69 0.02 4.72
CA TRP A 67 13.97 0.54 5.22
C TRP A 67 14.11 2.05 5.09
N LEU A 68 13.49 2.67 4.08
CA LEU A 68 13.53 4.12 3.92
C LEU A 68 12.75 4.82 5.05
N ILE A 69 11.64 4.22 5.49
CA ILE A 69 10.89 4.70 6.66
C ILE A 69 11.75 4.54 7.92
N LEU A 70 12.37 3.38 8.12
CA LEU A 70 13.27 3.14 9.25
C LEU A 70 14.43 4.16 9.27
N LEU A 71 15.08 4.35 8.13
CA LEU A 71 16.19 5.30 7.96
C LEU A 71 15.76 6.72 8.33
N PHE A 72 14.60 7.16 7.81
CA PHE A 72 14.04 8.45 8.18
C PHE A 72 13.85 8.56 9.69
N GLY A 73 13.21 7.59 10.33
CA GLY A 73 12.94 7.67 11.77
C GLY A 73 14.21 7.69 12.61
N VAL A 74 15.25 6.95 12.24
CA VAL A 74 16.57 7.01 12.89
C VAL A 74 17.18 8.40 12.77
N VAL A 75 17.23 8.95 11.55
CA VAL A 75 17.79 10.29 11.29
C VAL A 75 16.95 11.37 11.97
N TYR A 76 15.63 11.22 12.00
CA TYR A 76 14.71 12.13 12.67
C TYR A 76 14.91 12.13 14.20
N LEU A 77 14.97 10.95 14.84
CA LEU A 77 15.25 10.83 16.28
C LEU A 77 16.63 11.38 16.65
N TRP A 78 17.64 11.17 15.80
CA TRP A 78 18.94 11.82 15.94
C TRP A 78 18.84 13.35 15.84
N SER A 79 18.08 13.86 14.87
CA SER A 79 17.89 15.32 14.69
C SER A 79 17.19 15.97 15.88
N LEU A 80 16.32 15.23 16.58
CA LEU A 80 15.67 15.63 17.83
C LEU A 80 16.58 15.54 19.06
N GLY A 81 17.79 14.98 18.92
CA GLY A 81 18.70 14.72 20.05
C GLY A 81 18.25 13.55 20.94
N GLN A 82 17.27 12.75 20.53
CA GLN A 82 16.78 11.58 21.28
C GLN A 82 17.66 10.34 21.05
N LEU A 83 18.52 10.37 20.03
CA LEU A 83 19.42 9.28 19.67
C LEU A 83 20.87 9.77 19.57
N GLN A 84 21.80 9.08 20.24
CA GLN A 84 23.22 9.40 20.16
C GLN A 84 23.75 9.22 18.73
N ARG A 85 24.64 10.11 18.27
CA ARG A 85 25.21 10.08 16.91
C ARG A 85 25.85 8.72 16.57
N LYS A 86 26.61 8.13 17.50
CA LYS A 86 27.27 6.83 17.28
C LYS A 86 26.24 5.72 17.04
N VAL A 87 25.18 5.67 17.86
CA VAL A 87 24.08 4.71 17.72
C VAL A 87 23.35 4.92 16.40
N ALA A 88 23.03 6.16 16.04
CA ALA A 88 22.39 6.49 14.78
C ALA A 88 23.20 6.00 13.57
N VAL A 89 24.52 6.24 13.55
CA VAL A 89 25.42 5.78 12.48
C VAL A 89 25.44 4.26 12.38
N VAL A 90 25.60 3.55 13.52
CA VAL A 90 25.62 2.08 13.55
C VAL A 90 24.29 1.51 13.05
N VAL A 91 23.16 2.06 13.50
CA VAL A 91 21.84 1.60 13.07
C VAL A 91 21.63 1.89 11.58
N CYS A 92 21.97 3.08 11.08
CA CYS A 92 21.88 3.39 9.65
C CYS A 92 22.73 2.42 8.82
N ALA A 93 23.98 2.19 9.20
CA ALA A 93 24.86 1.25 8.51
C ALA A 93 24.28 -0.17 8.52
N GLY A 94 23.76 -0.62 9.67
CA GLY A 94 23.09 -1.90 9.81
C GLY A 94 21.86 -2.02 8.90
N LEU A 95 21.04 -0.96 8.77
CA LEU A 95 19.90 -0.93 7.86
C LEU A 95 20.31 -1.04 6.39
N PHE A 96 21.37 -0.33 5.96
CA PHE A 96 21.89 -0.46 4.59
C PHE A 96 22.42 -1.86 4.30
N ILE A 97 23.20 -2.43 5.23
CA ILE A 97 23.71 -3.81 5.12
C ILE A 97 22.53 -4.79 5.05
N ALA A 98 21.56 -4.67 5.95
CA ALA A 98 20.40 -5.55 6.00
C ALA A 98 19.51 -5.43 4.74
N ALA A 99 19.34 -4.23 4.19
CA ALA A 99 18.63 -4.04 2.94
C ALA A 99 19.34 -4.72 1.75
N GLY A 100 20.67 -4.58 1.66
CA GLY A 100 21.51 -5.24 0.64
C GLY A 100 21.50 -6.77 0.79
N THR A 101 22.02 -7.27 1.92
CA THR A 101 21.39 -8.31 2.76
C THR A 101 20.27 -9.14 2.13
N VAL A 102 19.06 -8.72 2.52
CA VAL A 102 17.79 -9.32 2.14
C VAL A 102 17.65 -9.41 0.63
N ARG A 103 18.12 -8.44 -0.15
CA ARG A 103 18.00 -8.45 -1.61
C ARG A 103 18.93 -9.44 -2.31
N LEU A 104 20.06 -9.79 -1.67
CA LEU A 104 20.95 -10.84 -2.16
C LEU A 104 20.40 -12.24 -1.84
N VAL A 105 19.77 -12.40 -0.67
CA VAL A 105 19.24 -13.70 -0.20
C VAL A 105 17.87 -14.00 -0.81
N PHE A 106 17.01 -12.98 -0.93
CA PHE A 106 15.67 -13.06 -1.47
C PHE A 106 15.63 -12.26 -2.78
N PRO A 107 15.77 -12.94 -3.94
CA PRO A 107 15.75 -12.25 -5.22
C PRO A 107 14.40 -11.54 -5.41
N PRO A 108 14.37 -10.43 -6.17
CA PRO A 108 13.15 -9.67 -6.38
C PRO A 108 12.05 -10.52 -7.02
N THR A 109 10.82 -10.38 -6.54
CA THR A 109 9.65 -11.02 -7.16
C THR A 109 9.39 -10.44 -8.55
N VAL A 110 8.60 -11.13 -9.39
CA VAL A 110 8.23 -10.62 -10.72
C VAL A 110 7.60 -9.22 -10.63
N TYR A 111 6.74 -9.02 -9.63
CA TYR A 111 6.16 -7.72 -9.32
C TYR A 111 7.23 -6.65 -9.01
N GLU A 112 8.20 -6.96 -8.16
CA GLU A 112 9.28 -6.02 -7.83
C GLU A 112 10.19 -5.73 -9.04
N GLN A 113 10.47 -6.74 -9.87
CA GLN A 113 11.23 -6.57 -11.11
C GLN A 113 10.51 -5.63 -12.09
N ALA A 114 9.18 -5.78 -12.22
CA ALA A 114 8.37 -4.87 -13.03
C ALA A 114 8.47 -3.42 -12.50
N GLN A 115 8.42 -3.22 -11.19
CA GLN A 115 8.62 -1.89 -10.58
C GLN A 115 10.02 -1.33 -10.83
N TYR A 116 11.07 -2.15 -10.76
CA TYR A 116 12.44 -1.72 -11.06
C TYR A 116 12.60 -1.34 -12.53
N ALA A 117 12.05 -2.13 -13.45
CA ALA A 117 12.04 -1.80 -14.87
C ALA A 117 11.26 -0.51 -15.16
N GLN A 118 10.11 -0.31 -14.53
CA GLN A 118 9.36 0.95 -14.63
C GLN A 118 10.18 2.14 -14.13
N LEU A 119 10.91 1.97 -13.02
CA LEU A 119 11.77 3.02 -12.47
C LEU A 119 12.92 3.36 -13.43
N GLU A 120 13.60 2.35 -13.99
CA GLU A 120 14.68 2.52 -14.97
C GLU A 120 14.17 3.25 -16.23
N ASN A 121 13.05 2.80 -16.79
CA ASN A 121 12.39 3.44 -17.92
C ASN A 121 11.98 4.89 -17.61
N SER A 122 11.52 5.14 -16.39
CA SER A 122 11.13 6.47 -15.93
C SER A 122 12.32 7.41 -15.81
N PHE A 123 13.48 6.91 -15.36
CA PHE A 123 14.73 7.67 -15.33
C PHE A 123 15.28 7.96 -16.73
N ALA A 124 15.27 6.96 -17.62
CA ALA A 124 15.73 7.12 -19.00
C ALA A 124 14.90 8.17 -19.77
N SER A 125 13.66 8.38 -19.38
CA SER A 125 12.71 9.25 -20.08
C SER A 125 12.48 10.61 -19.39
N LEU A 126 13.32 11.07 -18.45
CA LEU A 126 13.18 12.35 -17.71
C LEU A 126 13.33 13.63 -18.59
N GLY A 127 12.64 13.69 -19.73
CA GLY A 127 12.56 14.87 -20.59
C GLY A 127 11.58 15.92 -20.04
N LEU A 128 12.01 17.19 -20.10
CA LEU A 128 11.17 18.36 -19.86
C LEU A 128 9.98 18.35 -20.86
N GLY A 129 8.74 18.33 -20.35
CA GLY A 129 7.52 18.37 -21.16
C GLY A 129 6.69 17.08 -21.17
N THR A 130 7.15 16.03 -20.50
CA THR A 130 6.36 14.80 -20.33
C THR A 130 5.29 14.98 -19.25
N LYS A 131 4.04 14.59 -19.54
CA LYS A 131 2.97 14.55 -18.53
C LYS A 131 3.18 13.36 -17.60
N TRP A 132 3.06 13.58 -16.29
CA TRP A 132 3.25 12.54 -15.29
C TRP A 132 1.88 12.17 -14.72
N ALA A 133 1.41 10.96 -15.01
CA ALA A 133 0.11 10.50 -14.53
C ALA A 133 0.07 10.44 -12.99
N SER A 134 1.19 10.10 -12.34
CA SER A 134 1.34 10.18 -10.88
C SER A 134 1.20 11.60 -10.33
N TRP A 135 1.67 12.61 -11.06
CA TRP A 135 1.53 14.01 -10.67
C TRP A 135 0.08 14.46 -10.80
N ASP A 136 -0.55 14.16 -11.94
CA ASP A 136 -1.97 14.47 -12.17
C ASP A 136 -2.85 13.77 -11.14
N PHE A 137 -2.52 12.52 -10.79
CA PHE A 137 -3.18 11.78 -9.73
C PHE A 137 -3.01 12.45 -8.37
N LEU A 138 -1.77 12.74 -7.94
CA LEU A 138 -1.47 13.37 -6.66
C LEU A 138 -2.13 14.75 -6.56
N PHE A 139 -1.92 15.61 -7.55
CA PHE A 139 -2.48 16.96 -7.58
C PHE A 139 -4.01 16.92 -7.62
N GLY A 140 -4.57 16.07 -8.49
CA GLY A 140 -6.02 15.91 -8.61
C GLY A 140 -6.64 15.44 -7.30
N HIS A 141 -6.06 14.44 -6.65
CA HIS A 141 -6.56 13.93 -5.38
C HIS A 141 -6.18 14.82 -4.18
N THR A 142 -5.33 15.81 -4.35
CA THR A 142 -5.06 16.82 -3.32
C THR A 142 -6.02 18.01 -3.42
N PHE A 143 -6.30 18.51 -4.63
CA PHE A 143 -6.93 19.82 -4.80
C PHE A 143 -8.24 19.83 -5.59
N THR A 144 -8.44 18.95 -6.56
CA THR A 144 -9.56 19.10 -7.52
C THR A 144 -10.61 18.00 -7.45
N LEU A 145 -10.22 16.75 -7.25
CA LEU A 145 -11.10 15.58 -7.35
C LEU A 145 -11.67 15.16 -5.99
N THR A 146 -10.81 15.00 -4.97
CA THR A 146 -11.21 14.27 -3.74
C THR A 146 -10.70 14.86 -2.43
N THR A 147 -9.71 15.75 -2.46
CA THR A 147 -9.04 16.32 -1.27
C THR A 147 -8.39 15.29 -0.34
N ASN A 148 -8.19 14.05 -0.80
CA ASN A 148 -7.63 12.95 0.00
C ASN A 148 -6.29 13.33 0.65
N TYR A 149 -5.35 13.95 -0.06
CA TYR A 149 -4.03 14.26 0.50
C TYR A 149 -3.97 15.62 1.22
N LEU A 150 -5.04 16.41 1.19
CA LEU A 150 -5.07 17.75 1.78
C LEU A 150 -4.89 17.73 3.31
N PRO A 151 -5.54 16.84 4.09
CA PRO A 151 -5.27 16.75 5.53
C PRO A 151 -3.82 16.44 5.86
N ALA A 152 -3.16 15.55 5.10
CA ALA A 152 -1.75 15.23 5.29
C ALA A 152 -0.86 16.45 5.01
N LEU A 153 -1.13 17.20 3.93
CA LEU A 153 -0.42 18.43 3.60
C LEU A 153 -0.58 19.52 4.68
N VAL A 154 -1.78 19.68 5.22
CA VAL A 154 -2.05 20.63 6.32
C VAL A 154 -1.28 20.23 7.58
N VAL A 155 -1.33 18.96 7.97
CA VAL A 155 -0.56 18.46 9.13
C VAL A 155 0.94 18.66 8.91
N PHE A 156 1.44 18.35 7.71
CA PHE A 156 2.85 18.59 7.35
C PHE A 156 3.23 20.07 7.51
N ALA A 157 2.45 21.00 6.95
CA ALA A 157 2.70 22.42 7.05
C ALA A 157 2.71 22.91 8.51
N ILE A 158 1.76 22.46 9.33
CA ILE A 158 1.70 22.78 10.76
C ILE A 158 2.95 22.26 11.49
N VAL A 159 3.34 21.01 11.26
CA VAL A 159 4.51 20.39 11.90
C VAL A 159 5.80 21.13 11.52
N VAL A 160 5.98 21.45 10.24
CA VAL A 160 7.14 22.23 9.75
C VAL A 160 7.15 23.61 10.40
N ALA A 161 6.03 24.33 10.39
CA ALA A 161 5.92 25.64 11.03
C ALA A 161 6.26 25.57 12.52
N MET A 162 5.77 24.57 13.25
CA MET A 162 6.10 24.37 14.66
C MET A 162 7.58 24.10 14.89
N LEU A 163 8.23 23.26 14.07
CA LEU A 163 9.67 23.00 14.17
C LEU A 163 10.50 24.26 13.91
N VAL A 164 10.12 25.04 12.89
CA VAL A 164 10.74 26.33 12.54
C VAL A 164 10.59 27.34 13.67
N LEU A 165 9.37 27.51 14.22
CA LEU A 165 9.11 28.43 15.32
C LEU A 165 9.86 28.05 16.61
N ARG A 166 10.07 26.74 16.85
CA ARG A 166 10.92 26.22 17.92
C ARG A 166 12.43 26.29 17.61
N LYS A 167 12.82 26.86 16.46
CA LYS A 167 14.20 26.94 15.96
C LYS A 167 14.88 25.57 15.79
N ASN A 168 14.11 24.50 15.62
CA ASN A 168 14.62 23.16 15.36
C ASN A 168 14.76 22.92 13.85
N TRP A 169 15.69 23.67 13.23
CA TRP A 169 15.93 23.64 11.80
C TRP A 169 16.40 22.27 11.29
N LYS A 170 17.17 21.54 12.10
CA LYS A 170 17.67 20.21 11.73
C LYS A 170 16.51 19.24 11.50
N SER A 171 15.58 19.14 12.44
CA SER A 171 14.41 18.27 12.29
C SER A 171 13.45 18.75 11.20
N ALA A 172 13.32 20.07 10.99
CA ALA A 172 12.53 20.60 9.89
C ALA A 172 13.10 20.21 8.52
N ILE A 173 14.41 20.35 8.33
CA ILE A 173 15.10 19.96 7.09
C ILE A 173 14.97 18.45 6.86
N VAL A 174 15.19 17.62 7.89
CA VAL A 174 15.03 16.16 7.77
C VAL A 174 13.61 15.78 7.37
N LEU A 175 12.60 16.41 7.98
CA LEU A 175 11.18 16.19 7.64
C LEU A 175 10.88 16.58 6.18
N ILE A 176 11.27 17.79 5.77
CA ILE A 176 11.04 18.28 4.41
C ILE A 176 11.75 17.38 3.39
N ALA A 177 13.03 17.08 3.61
CA ALA A 177 13.81 16.23 2.72
C ALA A 177 13.25 14.80 2.65
N GLY A 178 12.82 14.23 3.78
CA GLY A 178 12.19 12.91 3.83
C GLY A 178 10.88 12.86 3.04
N VAL A 179 9.97 13.81 3.29
CA VAL A 179 8.67 13.89 2.60
C VAL A 179 8.83 14.15 1.11
N LEU A 180 9.63 15.14 0.72
CA LEU A 180 9.87 15.45 -0.69
C LEU A 180 10.61 14.33 -1.41
N GLY A 181 11.60 13.70 -0.76
CA GLY A 181 12.35 12.58 -1.32
C GLY A 181 11.45 11.37 -1.59
N PHE A 182 10.56 11.03 -0.65
CA PHE A 182 9.59 9.95 -0.86
C PHE A 182 8.50 10.30 -1.87
N LEU A 183 8.00 11.54 -1.89
CA LEU A 183 7.06 11.99 -2.91
C LEU A 183 7.68 11.89 -4.29
N LEU A 184 8.92 12.36 -4.45
CA LEU A 184 9.65 12.24 -5.71
C LEU A 184 9.82 10.77 -6.12
N LEU A 185 10.21 9.90 -5.19
CA LEU A 185 10.33 8.47 -5.44
C LEU A 185 9.00 7.88 -5.94
N ALA A 186 7.88 8.14 -5.24
CA ALA A 186 6.56 7.66 -5.64
C ALA A 186 6.12 8.21 -7.01
N LEU A 187 6.37 9.50 -7.26
CA LEU A 187 6.05 10.14 -8.53
C LEU A 187 6.82 9.55 -9.70
N VAL A 188 8.12 9.25 -9.51
CA VAL A 188 8.96 8.61 -10.53
C VAL A 188 8.55 7.15 -10.73
N THR A 189 8.32 6.39 -9.67
CA THR A 189 7.90 4.98 -9.76
C THR A 189 6.58 4.83 -10.53
N PHE A 190 5.59 5.66 -10.25
CA PHE A 190 4.26 5.58 -10.86
C PHE A 190 4.05 6.58 -12.01
N ARG A 191 5.13 7.01 -12.65
CA ARG A 191 5.09 8.06 -13.68
C ARG A 191 4.10 7.77 -14.81
N SER A 192 4.08 6.52 -15.29
CA SER A 192 3.18 6.05 -16.35
C SER A 192 1.74 5.86 -15.88
N GLY A 193 1.47 6.02 -14.58
CA GLY A 193 0.21 5.69 -13.96
C GLY A 193 0.09 4.22 -13.61
N ASP A 194 -0.87 3.92 -12.75
CA ASP A 194 -1.31 2.57 -12.38
C ASP A 194 -2.79 2.69 -11.97
N THR A 195 -3.38 1.62 -11.48
CA THR A 195 -4.66 1.66 -10.78
C THR A 195 -4.61 2.62 -9.60
N ALA A 196 -5.73 3.31 -9.36
CA ALA A 196 -5.83 4.32 -8.29
C ALA A 196 -5.49 3.74 -6.90
N ILE A 197 -5.78 2.47 -6.66
CA ILE A 197 -5.47 1.79 -5.38
C ILE A 197 -3.96 1.65 -5.19
N MET A 198 -3.22 1.27 -6.24
CA MET A 198 -1.75 1.12 -6.17
C MET A 198 -1.06 2.47 -5.97
N MET A 199 -1.50 3.50 -6.70
CA MET A 199 -0.98 4.86 -6.50
C MET A 199 -1.32 5.40 -5.11
N ASP A 200 -2.53 5.18 -4.59
CA ASP A 200 -2.90 5.60 -3.22
C ASP A 200 -2.01 4.94 -2.16
N ARG A 201 -1.72 3.65 -2.33
CA ARG A 201 -0.81 2.88 -1.46
C ARG A 201 0.61 3.45 -1.47
N ALA A 202 1.09 3.95 -2.61
CA ALA A 202 2.44 4.49 -2.75
C ALA A 202 2.68 5.74 -1.88
N PHE A 203 1.63 6.46 -1.50
CA PHE A 203 1.71 7.66 -0.65
C PHE A 203 1.57 7.37 0.85
N LEU A 204 1.30 6.12 1.26
CA LEU A 204 1.24 5.75 2.68
C LEU A 204 2.54 6.02 3.45
N PRO A 205 3.76 5.73 2.91
CA PRO A 205 5.01 6.11 3.56
C PRO A 205 5.06 7.60 3.90
N VAL A 206 4.61 8.48 3.01
CA VAL A 206 4.59 9.94 3.24
C VAL A 206 3.74 10.28 4.46
N ALA A 207 2.59 9.62 4.62
CA ALA A 207 1.74 9.74 5.81
C ALA A 207 2.51 9.39 7.10
N THR A 208 3.29 8.31 7.06
CA THR A 208 4.12 7.86 8.19
C THR A 208 5.18 8.88 8.56
N LEU A 209 5.88 9.45 7.56
CA LEU A 209 6.92 10.46 7.76
C LEU A 209 6.36 11.76 8.37
N ILE A 210 5.09 12.09 8.10
CA ILE A 210 4.39 13.25 8.66
C ILE A 210 3.88 12.94 10.07
N ALA A 211 3.22 11.78 10.24
CA ALA A 211 2.56 11.38 11.48
C ALA A 211 3.54 11.22 12.65
N LEU A 212 4.74 10.69 12.39
CA LEU A 212 5.74 10.45 13.42
C LEU A 212 6.17 11.77 14.11
N PRO A 213 6.72 12.78 13.40
CA PRO A 213 6.95 14.13 13.93
C PRO A 213 5.74 14.79 14.57
N ALA A 214 4.55 14.66 13.96
CA ALA A 214 3.33 15.27 14.47
C ALA A 214 3.04 14.80 15.91
N VAL A 215 3.13 13.50 16.16
CA VAL A 215 2.88 12.94 17.48
C VAL A 215 3.92 13.38 18.51
N PHE A 216 5.21 13.44 18.15
CA PHE A 216 6.24 13.95 19.05
C PHE A 216 5.97 15.41 19.47
N LEU A 217 5.62 16.27 18.52
CA LEU A 217 5.32 17.67 18.81
C LEU A 217 4.08 17.85 19.67
N LEU A 218 3.05 17.02 19.44
CA LEU A 218 1.81 17.05 20.20
C LEU A 218 1.99 16.55 21.64
N TRP A 219 2.86 15.57 21.84
CA TRP A 219 3.19 15.05 23.18
C TRP A 219 3.85 16.10 24.08
N ASP A 220 4.59 17.04 23.49
CA ASP A 220 5.23 18.14 24.22
C ASP A 220 4.25 19.28 24.59
N LEU A 221 3.03 19.28 24.07
CA LEU A 221 2.08 20.36 24.33
C LEU A 221 1.50 20.25 25.75
N ARG A 222 1.35 21.39 26.42
CA ARG A 222 0.74 21.50 27.76
C ARG A 222 -0.42 22.50 27.76
N GLY A 223 -1.37 22.31 28.68
CA GLY A 223 -2.51 23.23 28.89
C GLY A 223 -3.38 23.39 27.65
N HIS A 224 -3.79 24.63 27.34
CA HIS A 224 -4.70 24.91 26.22
C HIS A 224 -4.16 24.44 24.85
N ARG A 225 -2.83 24.40 24.67
CA ARG A 225 -2.21 23.97 23.42
C ARG A 225 -2.40 22.48 23.18
N ALA A 226 -2.39 21.66 24.24
CA ALA A 226 -2.68 20.23 24.14
C ALA A 226 -4.12 20.01 23.66
N GLY A 227 -5.07 20.79 24.19
CA GLY A 227 -6.46 20.76 23.73
C GLY A 227 -6.61 21.09 22.25
N MET A 228 -5.93 22.13 21.75
CA MET A 228 -5.90 22.45 20.32
C MET A 228 -5.31 21.33 19.47
N GLY A 229 -4.24 20.68 19.95
CA GLY A 229 -3.62 19.54 19.29
C GLY A 229 -4.55 18.33 19.17
N ILE A 230 -5.28 18.01 20.23
CA ILE A 230 -6.29 16.96 20.24
C ILE A 230 -7.44 17.30 19.28
N LEU A 231 -7.93 18.55 19.31
CA LEU A 231 -8.98 19.02 18.40
C LEU A 231 -8.55 18.89 16.93
N LEU A 232 -7.29 19.22 16.61
CA LEU A 232 -6.73 19.06 15.27
C LEU A 232 -6.71 17.57 14.84
N ILE A 233 -6.23 16.67 15.71
CA ILE A 233 -6.27 15.22 15.42
C ILE A 233 -7.72 14.78 15.19
N ALA A 234 -8.63 15.17 16.07
CA ALA A 234 -10.04 14.79 15.95
C ALA A 234 -10.66 15.27 14.64
N LEU A 235 -10.35 16.50 14.21
CA LEU A 235 -10.81 17.04 12.93
C LEU A 235 -10.23 16.26 11.75
N VAL A 236 -8.92 15.95 11.76
CA VAL A 236 -8.28 15.14 10.73
C VAL A 236 -8.91 13.76 10.64
N LEU A 237 -9.11 13.09 11.78
CA LEU A 237 -9.77 11.78 11.84
C LEU A 237 -11.21 11.85 11.32
N PHE A 238 -11.96 12.88 11.68
CA PHE A 238 -13.33 13.07 11.20
C PHE A 238 -13.39 13.21 9.67
N VAL A 239 -12.56 14.10 9.09
CA VAL A 239 -12.48 14.29 7.64
C VAL A 239 -12.12 12.98 6.95
N LYS A 240 -11.15 12.24 7.49
CA LYS A 240 -10.67 11.01 6.88
C LYS A 240 -11.62 9.84 7.00
N LEU A 241 -12.27 9.66 8.15
CA LEU A 241 -13.31 8.63 8.29
C LEU A 241 -14.49 8.89 7.34
N ARG A 242 -14.85 10.17 7.13
CA ARG A 242 -15.82 10.55 6.10
C ARG A 242 -15.33 10.18 4.70
N ASP A 243 -14.08 10.49 4.36
CA ASP A 243 -13.52 10.20 3.03
C ASP A 243 -13.40 8.69 2.76
N ILE A 244 -13.05 7.90 3.79
CA ILE A 244 -13.09 6.44 3.78
C ILE A 244 -14.53 5.96 3.55
N SER A 245 -15.51 6.50 4.28
CA SER A 245 -16.91 6.15 4.06
C SER A 245 -17.37 6.42 2.62
N PHE A 246 -16.90 7.50 1.98
CA PHE A 246 -17.20 7.72 0.56
C PHE A 246 -16.47 6.76 -0.38
N ALA A 247 -15.30 6.26 0.03
CA ALA A 247 -14.53 5.27 -0.72
C ALA A 247 -15.21 3.88 -0.73
N SER A 248 -16.23 3.66 0.10
CA SER A 248 -17.02 2.43 0.06
C SER A 248 -17.83 2.29 -1.22
N ARG A 249 -18.21 3.41 -1.87
CA ARG A 249 -19.09 3.38 -3.04
C ARG A 249 -18.44 2.68 -4.24
N PRO A 250 -17.20 3.03 -4.67
CA PRO A 250 -16.52 2.27 -5.71
C PRO A 250 -16.35 0.78 -5.38
N ALA A 251 -16.11 0.43 -4.11
CA ALA A 251 -16.01 -0.96 -3.69
C ALA A 251 -17.35 -1.72 -3.78
N GLN A 252 -18.45 -1.06 -3.40
CA GLN A 252 -19.81 -1.59 -3.56
C GLN A 252 -20.20 -1.75 -5.03
N GLU A 253 -19.84 -0.79 -5.88
CA GLU A 253 -20.05 -0.87 -7.31
C GLU A 253 -19.28 -2.04 -7.92
N GLN A 254 -18.00 -2.19 -7.57
CA GLN A 254 -17.17 -3.33 -8.00
C GLN A 254 -17.78 -4.67 -7.56
N TYR A 255 -18.21 -4.76 -6.29
CA TYR A 255 -18.89 -5.95 -5.77
C TYR A 255 -20.16 -6.28 -6.57
N SER A 256 -21.01 -5.28 -6.85
CA SER A 256 -22.23 -5.47 -7.63
C SER A 256 -21.94 -5.88 -9.08
N ARG A 257 -20.89 -5.34 -9.70
CA ARG A 257 -20.46 -5.74 -11.06
C ARG A 257 -19.96 -7.19 -11.08
N THR A 258 -19.21 -7.61 -10.06
CA THR A 258 -18.79 -9.01 -9.92
C THR A 258 -19.98 -9.94 -9.66
N GLU A 259 -20.94 -9.54 -8.82
CA GLU A 259 -22.16 -10.33 -8.62
C GLU A 259 -22.95 -10.52 -9.91
N LYS A 260 -23.14 -9.46 -10.70
CA LYS A 260 -23.79 -9.54 -12.02
C LYS A 260 -23.06 -10.48 -12.96
N LEU A 261 -21.72 -10.44 -12.99
CA LEU A 261 -20.93 -11.40 -13.77
C LEU A 261 -21.19 -12.85 -13.32
N LEU A 262 -21.22 -13.10 -12.02
CA LEU A 262 -21.50 -14.43 -11.46
C LEU A 262 -22.94 -14.88 -11.74
N GLU A 263 -23.91 -13.96 -11.77
CA GLU A 263 -25.29 -14.24 -12.17
C GLU A 263 -25.37 -14.62 -13.65
N ASP A 264 -24.70 -13.90 -14.54
CA ASP A 264 -24.62 -14.23 -15.96
C ASP A 264 -23.98 -15.61 -16.18
N MET A 265 -22.90 -15.91 -15.45
CA MET A 265 -22.25 -17.22 -15.47
C MET A 265 -23.20 -18.32 -15.04
N ARG A 266 -23.94 -18.10 -13.94
CA ARG A 266 -24.95 -19.04 -13.44
C ARG A 266 -26.08 -19.28 -14.44
N ALA A 267 -26.58 -18.22 -15.08
CA ALA A 267 -27.64 -18.29 -16.09
C ALA A 267 -27.22 -19.12 -17.30
N ARG A 268 -25.92 -19.19 -17.60
CA ARG A 268 -25.32 -19.97 -18.70
C ARG A 268 -24.72 -21.30 -18.24
N SER A 269 -24.93 -21.71 -16.98
CA SER A 269 -24.35 -22.92 -16.39
C SER A 269 -22.82 -22.99 -16.48
N VAL A 270 -22.14 -21.85 -16.42
CA VAL A 270 -20.67 -21.74 -16.45
C VAL A 270 -20.15 -21.60 -15.02
N ILE A 271 -19.31 -22.55 -14.58
CA ILE A 271 -18.70 -22.55 -13.24
C ILE A 271 -17.27 -21.98 -13.29
N LYS A 272 -16.56 -22.23 -14.39
CA LYS A 272 -15.19 -21.75 -14.63
C LYS A 272 -15.19 -20.93 -15.91
N ALA A 273 -15.08 -19.61 -15.79
CA ALA A 273 -15.10 -18.69 -16.92
C ALA A 273 -13.70 -18.12 -17.19
N GLU A 274 -13.36 -18.00 -18.47
CA GLU A 274 -12.21 -17.23 -18.94
C GLU A 274 -12.69 -15.94 -19.60
N LEU A 275 -12.07 -14.83 -19.23
CA LEU A 275 -12.45 -13.49 -19.67
C LEU A 275 -11.22 -12.69 -20.04
N SER A 276 -11.23 -12.06 -21.20
CA SER A 276 -10.21 -11.09 -21.57
C SER A 276 -10.33 -9.79 -20.75
N ILE A 277 -9.22 -9.04 -20.63
CA ILE A 277 -9.22 -7.71 -20.00
C ILE A 277 -10.26 -6.80 -20.66
N GLY A 278 -10.34 -6.80 -22.00
CA GLY A 278 -11.32 -5.99 -22.72
C GLY A 278 -12.77 -6.37 -22.43
N GLU A 279 -13.06 -7.62 -22.09
CA GLU A 279 -14.41 -8.04 -21.66
C GLU A 279 -14.75 -7.55 -20.27
N LEU A 280 -13.78 -7.58 -19.35
CA LEU A 280 -13.95 -7.02 -18.02
C LEU A 280 -14.17 -5.51 -18.09
N GLU A 281 -13.41 -4.79 -18.91
CA GLU A 281 -13.59 -3.35 -19.15
C GLU A 281 -14.96 -3.03 -19.76
N ARG A 282 -15.43 -3.83 -20.73
CA ARG A 282 -16.79 -3.70 -21.28
C ARG A 282 -17.89 -3.95 -20.24
N ARG A 283 -17.61 -4.71 -19.18
CA ARG A 283 -18.48 -4.90 -18.00
C ARG A 283 -18.26 -3.83 -16.92
N SER A 284 -17.46 -2.81 -17.22
CA SER A 284 -17.03 -1.76 -16.28
C SER A 284 -16.27 -2.31 -15.08
N ILE A 285 -15.57 -3.43 -15.21
CA ILE A 285 -14.74 -4.01 -14.16
C ILE A 285 -13.30 -3.53 -14.36
N ASP A 286 -13.02 -2.32 -13.86
CA ASP A 286 -11.73 -1.64 -14.08
C ASP A 286 -10.58 -2.25 -13.24
N VAL A 287 -10.91 -2.83 -12.08
CA VAL A 287 -9.96 -3.51 -11.21
C VAL A 287 -10.09 -5.02 -11.44
N ASN A 288 -9.34 -5.50 -12.43
CA ASN A 288 -9.45 -6.88 -12.92
C ASN A 288 -8.60 -7.88 -12.12
N TRP A 289 -7.39 -7.53 -11.68
CA TRP A 289 -6.49 -8.46 -10.97
C TRP A 289 -7.08 -9.24 -9.77
N PRO A 290 -8.02 -8.71 -8.94
CA PRO A 290 -8.59 -9.45 -7.83
C PRO A 290 -9.82 -10.28 -8.24
N ILE A 291 -10.25 -10.24 -9.50
CA ILE A 291 -11.46 -10.93 -9.97
C ILE A 291 -11.42 -12.44 -9.73
N PRO A 292 -10.31 -13.18 -10.00
CA PRO A 292 -10.25 -14.61 -9.68
C PRO A 292 -10.57 -14.91 -8.21
N TYR A 293 -10.05 -14.10 -7.29
CA TYR A 293 -10.27 -14.23 -5.85
C TYR A 293 -11.68 -13.82 -5.44
N THR A 294 -12.14 -12.65 -5.90
CA THR A 294 -13.44 -12.10 -5.49
C THR A 294 -14.60 -12.90 -6.07
N ALA A 295 -14.50 -13.37 -7.31
CA ALA A 295 -15.48 -14.27 -7.92
C ALA A 295 -15.62 -15.55 -7.08
N LEU A 296 -14.50 -16.17 -6.70
CA LEU A 296 -14.48 -17.36 -5.86
C LEU A 296 -15.09 -17.09 -4.49
N LEU A 297 -14.61 -16.08 -3.77
CA LEU A 297 -15.09 -15.76 -2.43
C LEU A 297 -16.59 -15.42 -2.42
N ILE A 298 -17.06 -14.56 -3.34
CA ILE A 298 -18.45 -14.12 -3.41
C ILE A 298 -19.37 -15.28 -3.75
N SER A 299 -19.02 -16.09 -4.76
CA SER A 299 -19.84 -17.22 -5.18
C SER A 299 -19.96 -18.30 -4.09
N SER A 300 -18.88 -18.55 -3.33
CA SER A 300 -18.85 -19.52 -2.24
C SER A 300 -19.61 -19.08 -0.98
N MET A 301 -20.00 -17.81 -0.83
CA MET A 301 -20.80 -17.36 0.33
C MET A 301 -22.16 -18.08 0.43
N LYS A 302 -22.69 -18.57 -0.70
CA LYS A 302 -23.93 -19.36 -0.75
C LYS A 302 -23.69 -20.86 -0.46
N GLY A 303 -22.47 -21.22 -0.07
CA GLY A 303 -22.03 -22.60 0.21
C GLY A 303 -20.99 -23.09 -0.80
N PRO A 304 -20.16 -24.08 -0.41
CA PRO A 304 -19.00 -24.50 -1.17
C PRO A 304 -19.35 -25.02 -2.58
N VAL A 305 -20.53 -25.62 -2.76
CA VAL A 305 -21.01 -26.13 -4.07
C VAL A 305 -21.35 -25.03 -5.08
N ASN A 306 -21.50 -23.78 -4.63
CA ASN A 306 -21.78 -22.63 -5.47
C ASN A 306 -20.52 -21.89 -5.93
N SER A 307 -19.33 -22.42 -5.60
CA SER A 307 -18.06 -21.81 -5.96
C SER A 307 -17.93 -21.69 -7.47
N MET A 308 -17.56 -20.51 -7.93
CA MET A 308 -17.31 -20.16 -9.32
C MET A 308 -15.98 -19.44 -9.39
N THR A 309 -15.23 -19.61 -10.46
CA THR A 309 -13.94 -18.94 -10.63
C THR A 309 -13.83 -18.32 -12.01
N VAL A 310 -13.11 -17.21 -12.06
CA VAL A 310 -12.83 -16.46 -13.27
C VAL A 310 -11.32 -16.45 -13.49
N ARG A 311 -10.88 -16.92 -14.65
CA ARG A 311 -9.51 -16.73 -15.15
C ARG A 311 -9.52 -15.48 -16.03
N ILE A 312 -8.48 -14.66 -15.89
CA ILE A 312 -8.26 -13.55 -16.80
C ILE A 312 -7.35 -14.05 -17.90
N ASP A 313 -7.86 -14.00 -19.12
CA ASP A 313 -7.09 -14.32 -20.30
C ASP A 313 -6.00 -13.26 -20.46
N GLN A 314 -4.77 -13.70 -20.26
CA GLN A 314 -3.57 -12.92 -20.50
C GLN A 314 -2.88 -13.48 -21.75
N ASP A 315 -3.60 -13.54 -22.88
CA ASP A 315 -3.16 -13.87 -24.24
C ASP A 315 -1.79 -13.29 -24.68
N SER A 316 -1.12 -12.45 -23.87
CA SER A 316 0.25 -11.98 -24.02
C SER A 316 1.34 -12.76 -23.23
N LEU A 317 1.02 -13.80 -22.44
CA LEU A 317 2.01 -14.53 -21.61
C LEU A 317 2.32 -15.98 -22.06
N GLY A 318 1.68 -16.49 -23.10
CA GLY A 318 2.07 -17.77 -23.72
C GLY A 318 1.83 -19.02 -22.87
N LEU A 319 0.85 -19.00 -21.96
CA LEU A 319 0.44 -20.19 -21.19
C LEU A 319 -0.51 -21.06 -22.05
N THR A 320 -0.07 -22.28 -22.34
CA THR A 320 -0.74 -23.24 -23.24
C THR A 320 -2.00 -23.89 -22.63
N GLU A 321 -2.94 -24.25 -23.52
CA GLU A 321 -4.37 -24.57 -23.36
C GLU A 321 -4.84 -25.69 -22.39
N GLU A 322 -4.02 -26.27 -21.51
CA GLU A 322 -4.38 -27.55 -20.85
C GLU A 322 -4.64 -27.51 -19.33
N THR A 323 -5.28 -26.47 -18.77
CA THR A 323 -5.43 -26.39 -17.30
C THR A 323 -6.85 -26.54 -16.75
N ALA A 324 -7.06 -27.69 -16.08
CA ALA A 324 -8.28 -28.04 -15.34
C ALA A 324 -8.29 -27.52 -13.89
N GLY A 325 -7.15 -27.03 -13.36
CA GLY A 325 -7.04 -26.46 -12.01
C GLY A 325 -7.65 -25.06 -11.87
N PRO A 326 -7.91 -24.56 -10.65
CA PRO A 326 -8.33 -23.20 -10.38
C PRO A 326 -7.11 -22.30 -10.35
N VAL A 327 -7.08 -21.34 -11.27
CA VAL A 327 -6.13 -20.22 -11.21
C VAL A 327 -6.55 -19.26 -10.09
N VAL A 328 -5.81 -19.29 -8.99
CA VAL A 328 -5.98 -18.38 -7.85
C VAL A 328 -4.73 -17.50 -7.76
N GLY A 329 -4.71 -16.44 -8.59
CA GLY A 329 -3.61 -15.48 -8.69
C GLY A 329 -3.07 -15.27 -10.09
N LEU A 330 -2.08 -14.38 -10.19
CA LEU A 330 -1.47 -14.02 -11.47
C LEU A 330 -0.43 -15.04 -11.97
N GLU A 331 0.09 -15.93 -11.11
CA GLU A 331 1.31 -16.68 -11.48
C GLU A 331 1.39 -18.15 -11.03
N LEU A 332 0.43 -18.69 -10.28
CA LEU A 332 0.51 -20.07 -9.82
C LEU A 332 -0.77 -20.84 -10.11
N GLU A 333 -0.70 -21.69 -11.11
CA GLU A 333 -1.59 -22.85 -11.22
C GLU A 333 -1.42 -23.69 -9.96
N GLN A 334 -2.46 -23.70 -9.14
CA GLN A 334 -2.53 -24.61 -8.02
C GLN A 334 -3.46 -25.75 -8.41
N ALA A 335 -3.08 -26.97 -8.05
CA ALA A 335 -4.03 -28.07 -8.10
C ALA A 335 -5.27 -27.69 -7.28
N THR A 336 -6.47 -28.04 -7.75
CA THR A 336 -7.73 -27.89 -6.98
C THR A 336 -7.63 -28.41 -5.55
N SER A 337 -6.75 -29.40 -5.31
CA SER A 337 -6.51 -30.00 -4.00
C SER A 337 -5.92 -29.04 -2.96
N VAL A 338 -5.39 -27.88 -3.40
CA VAL A 338 -4.91 -26.83 -2.49
C VAL A 338 -6.07 -26.02 -1.90
N LEU A 339 -7.24 -26.01 -2.54
CA LEU A 339 -8.41 -25.35 -2.00
C LEU A 339 -9.04 -26.20 -0.89
N ASP A 340 -9.35 -25.56 0.23
CA ASP A 340 -10.10 -26.21 1.30
C ASP A 340 -11.52 -26.53 0.84
N THR A 341 -11.79 -27.82 0.64
CA THR A 341 -13.07 -28.34 0.14
C THR A 341 -14.26 -28.09 1.07
N CYS A 342 -14.01 -27.66 2.31
CA CYS A 342 -15.05 -27.17 3.23
C CYS A 342 -15.62 -25.82 2.75
N TYR A 343 -14.79 -25.00 2.12
CA TYR A 343 -15.15 -23.64 1.69
C TYR A 343 -15.31 -23.52 0.17
N PHE A 344 -14.55 -24.30 -0.61
CA PHE A 344 -14.52 -24.19 -2.07
C PHE A 344 -14.65 -25.56 -2.75
N ARG A 345 -15.69 -25.75 -3.57
CA ARG A 345 -15.82 -26.95 -4.43
C ARG A 345 -15.95 -26.53 -5.88
N LEU A 346 -14.88 -26.71 -6.63
CA LEU A 346 -14.82 -26.46 -8.07
C LEU A 346 -14.74 -27.78 -8.84
N PRO A 347 -15.43 -27.91 -9.99
CA PRO A 347 -15.33 -29.09 -10.84
C PRO A 347 -13.96 -29.16 -11.53
N GLN A 348 -13.53 -30.37 -11.88
CA GLN A 348 -12.32 -30.64 -12.68
C GLN A 348 -12.55 -30.39 -14.17
N THR A 349 -13.32 -29.36 -14.52
CA THR A 349 -13.57 -29.00 -15.92
C THR A 349 -12.58 -27.91 -16.36
N PRO A 350 -12.28 -27.80 -17.66
CA PRO A 350 -11.50 -26.66 -18.16
C PRO A 350 -12.24 -25.34 -17.94
N TYR A 351 -11.49 -24.24 -18.01
CA TYR A 351 -12.09 -22.91 -18.14
C TYR A 351 -12.75 -22.76 -19.51
N ILE A 352 -13.90 -22.08 -19.55
CA ILE A 352 -14.65 -21.84 -20.79
C ILE A 352 -14.60 -20.34 -21.09
N GLN A 353 -14.23 -19.98 -22.32
CA GLN A 353 -14.30 -18.61 -22.82
C GLN A 353 -15.71 -18.04 -22.63
N PHE A 354 -15.81 -16.89 -21.95
CA PHE A 354 -17.07 -16.32 -21.50
C PHE A 354 -17.34 -14.92 -22.07
N PRO A 355 -17.53 -14.82 -23.41
CA PRO A 355 -17.73 -13.52 -24.02
C PRO A 355 -19.06 -12.88 -23.60
N ILE A 356 -19.07 -11.55 -23.63
CA ILE A 356 -20.31 -10.77 -23.55
C ILE A 356 -21.15 -11.18 -24.75
N VAL A 357 -22.34 -11.72 -24.48
CA VAL A 357 -23.34 -11.92 -25.52
C VAL A 357 -23.73 -10.53 -25.98
N SER A 358 -23.30 -10.14 -27.18
CA SER A 358 -23.82 -8.94 -27.81
C SER A 358 -25.30 -9.21 -27.97
N HIS A 359 -26.14 -8.54 -27.18
CA HIS A 359 -27.53 -8.38 -27.56
C HIS A 359 -27.48 -7.55 -28.85
N VAL A 360 -27.38 -8.24 -29.98
CA VAL A 360 -27.67 -7.67 -31.28
C VAL A 360 -29.13 -7.22 -31.18
N PRO A 361 -29.42 -5.92 -31.26
CA PRO A 361 -30.77 -5.39 -31.10
C PRO A 361 -31.73 -5.93 -32.17
#